data_AF-A0A0N8VSM7-F1
#
_entry.id   AF-A0A0N8VSM7-F1
#
_cell.length_a   1.000
_cell.length_b   1.000
_cell.length_c   1.000
_cell.angle_alpha   90.00
_cell.angle_beta   90.00
_cell.angle_gamma   90.00
#
_symmetry.space_group_name_H-M   'P 1'
#
loop_
_entity.id
_entity.type
_entity.pdbx_description
1 polymer ?
#
loop_
_entity_poly.entity_id
_entity_poly.type
_entity_poly.pdbx_seq_one_letter_code
_entity_poly.pdbx_strand_id
1 'polypeptide(L)'
;MTDNNELKRLADAATQGEWAHFKHGVIKGGPAVKFANGSSQCQIAMTVGADWMHEGEQGANADFIAAANPIAIKALIAENELARMRIKELDLLFGRYILAMRSSLIEEEHGKGPAAAMEWIYNSLAGPGELPPEGETDSQAYFDREIVAVDDGMQEVMAFHEGRRAAIGKGEQS
;
A
#
# COMPACT_ATOMS: atom_id res chain seq x y z
N MET A 1 -13.59 -7.42 7.70
CA MET A 1 -12.86 -6.90 6.54
C MET A 1 -13.73 -5.79 5.99
N THR A 2 -13.32 -4.52 6.11
CA THR A 2 -14.12 -3.39 5.64
C THR A 2 -14.29 -3.53 4.13
N ASP A 3 -15.52 -3.43 3.64
CA ASP A 3 -15.78 -3.45 2.20
C ASP A 3 -15.29 -2.12 1.60
N ASN A 4 -14.06 -2.13 1.07
CA ASN A 4 -13.46 -0.95 0.42
C ASN A 4 -14.34 -0.43 -0.72
N ASN A 5 -15.18 -1.27 -1.34
CA ASN A 5 -16.08 -0.83 -2.40
C ASN A 5 -17.20 0.06 -1.84
N GLU A 6 -17.76 -0.30 -0.70
CA GLU A 6 -18.79 0.53 -0.05
C GLU A 6 -18.21 1.85 0.44
N LEU A 7 -17.00 1.83 1.01
CA LEU A 7 -16.33 3.06 1.43
C LEU A 7 -16.00 3.98 0.24
N LYS A 8 -15.56 3.40 -0.89
CA LYS A 8 -15.33 4.13 -2.15
C LYS A 8 -16.64 4.74 -2.66
N ARG A 9 -17.73 3.97 -2.68
CA ARG A 9 -19.06 4.45 -3.09
C ARG A 9 -19.52 5.62 -2.22
N LEU A 10 -19.35 5.53 -0.90
CA LEU A 10 -19.69 6.61 0.03
C LEU A 10 -18.83 7.85 -0.20
N ALA A 11 -17.52 7.68 -0.41
CA ALA A 11 -16.62 8.79 -0.72
C ALA A 11 -16.96 9.45 -2.06
N ASP A 12 -17.32 8.70 -3.08
CA ASP A 12 -17.76 9.24 -4.37
C ASP A 12 -19.08 10.02 -4.28
N ALA A 13 -20.01 9.56 -3.42
CA ALA A 13 -21.30 10.21 -3.20
C ALA A 13 -21.23 11.43 -2.27
N ALA A 14 -20.19 11.54 -1.44
CA ALA A 14 -20.02 12.64 -0.50
C ALA A 14 -19.72 13.97 -1.22
N THR A 15 -19.83 15.09 -0.50
CA THR A 15 -19.49 16.40 -1.05
C THR A 15 -18.00 16.47 -1.39
N GLN A 16 -17.71 16.62 -2.68
CA GLN A 16 -16.34 16.70 -3.18
C GLN A 16 -15.69 18.06 -2.89
N GLY A 17 -14.35 18.08 -2.82
CA GLY A 17 -13.55 19.27 -2.52
C GLY A 17 -12.88 19.20 -1.16
N GLU A 18 -12.04 20.19 -0.86
CA GLU A 18 -11.34 20.26 0.42
C GLU A 18 -12.33 20.49 1.57
N TRP A 19 -12.10 19.77 2.66
CA TRP A 19 -12.79 19.98 3.93
C TRP A 19 -11.78 20.52 4.93
N ALA A 20 -12.19 21.49 5.74
CA ALA A 20 -11.32 22.16 6.68
C ALA A 20 -12.01 22.34 8.03
N HIS A 21 -11.22 22.18 9.09
CA HIS A 21 -11.61 22.60 10.43
C HIS A 21 -11.68 24.13 10.48
N PHE A 22 -12.83 24.63 10.93
CA PHE A 22 -13.16 26.02 11.17
C PHE A 22 -13.41 26.25 12.65
N LYS A 23 -13.33 27.49 13.11
CA LYS A 23 -13.45 27.86 14.53
C LYS A 23 -14.64 27.20 15.25
N HIS A 24 -14.44 26.89 16.53
CA HIS A 24 -15.42 26.25 17.41
C HIS A 24 -15.86 24.86 16.93
N GLY A 25 -14.93 24.04 16.43
CA GLY A 25 -15.23 22.65 16.09
C GLY A 25 -16.25 22.50 14.97
N VAL A 26 -16.19 23.39 13.99
CA VAL A 26 -17.07 23.34 12.83
C VAL A 26 -16.25 22.87 11.65
N ILE A 27 -16.74 21.88 10.92
CA ILE A 27 -16.16 21.45 9.65
C ILE A 27 -16.88 22.19 8.54
N LYS A 28 -16.12 22.76 7.60
CA LYS A 28 -16.63 23.30 6.34
C LYS A 28 -16.04 22.53 5.18
N GLY A 29 -16.85 22.24 4.17
CA GLY A 29 -16.40 21.43 3.05
C GLY A 29 -17.13 21.70 1.76
N GLY A 30 -16.45 21.39 0.67
CA GLY A 30 -16.98 21.51 -0.68
C GLY A 30 -16.92 22.91 -1.28
N PRO A 31 -17.21 23.03 -2.58
CA PRO A 31 -17.13 24.30 -3.29
C PRO A 31 -18.05 25.35 -2.66
N ALA A 32 -17.58 26.60 -2.64
CA ALA A 32 -18.38 27.70 -2.15
C ALA A 32 -19.49 28.03 -3.16
N VAL A 33 -20.74 27.97 -2.71
CA VAL A 33 -21.90 28.45 -3.45
C VAL A 33 -21.99 29.96 -3.27
N LYS A 34 -22.00 30.72 -4.37
CA LYS A 34 -22.16 32.18 -4.36
C LYS A 34 -23.64 32.55 -4.47
N PHE A 35 -24.08 33.49 -3.65
CA PHE A 35 -25.46 33.97 -3.63
C PHE A 35 -25.58 35.34 -4.32
N ALA A 36 -26.80 35.71 -4.73
CA ALA A 36 -27.07 36.96 -5.44
C ALA A 36 -26.73 38.22 -4.64
N ASN A 37 -26.68 38.13 -3.31
CA ASN A 37 -26.30 39.21 -2.41
C ASN A 37 -24.77 39.36 -2.24
N GLY A 38 -23.96 38.61 -3.00
CA GLY A 38 -22.50 38.65 -2.94
C GLY A 38 -21.88 37.80 -1.83
N SER A 39 -22.67 37.15 -0.97
CA SER A 39 -22.15 36.21 0.02
C SER A 39 -21.83 34.85 -0.59
N SER A 40 -21.06 34.02 0.13
CA SER A 40 -20.78 32.65 -0.27
C SER A 40 -20.78 31.70 0.91
N GLN A 41 -21.21 30.45 0.69
CA GLN A 41 -21.20 29.42 1.73
C GLN A 41 -20.70 28.08 1.17
N CYS A 42 -19.92 27.36 1.96
CA CYS A 42 -19.54 25.98 1.67
C CYS A 42 -20.77 25.07 1.68
N GLN A 43 -20.75 24.01 0.88
CA GLN A 43 -21.86 23.05 0.80
C GLN A 43 -22.05 22.25 2.10
N ILE A 44 -20.98 22.07 2.89
CA ILE A 44 -21.03 21.47 4.22
C ILE A 44 -20.70 22.53 5.28
N ALA A 45 -21.49 22.52 6.36
CA ALA A 45 -21.16 23.12 7.65
C ALA A 45 -21.71 22.22 8.77
N MET A 46 -20.84 21.55 9.53
CA MET A 46 -21.23 20.62 10.59
C MET A 46 -20.48 20.91 11.88
N THR A 47 -21.19 21.06 13.00
CA THR A 47 -20.58 21.10 14.33
C THR A 47 -20.31 19.67 14.80
N VAL A 48 -19.14 19.45 15.39
CA VAL A 48 -18.76 18.17 16.00
C VAL A 48 -18.67 18.26 17.52
N GLY A 49 -19.37 19.23 18.11
CA GLY A 49 -19.42 19.46 19.56
C GLY A 49 -20.73 19.02 20.21
N ALA A 50 -20.66 18.62 21.47
CA ALA A 50 -21.80 18.43 22.36
C ALA A 50 -21.45 18.90 23.79
N ASP A 51 -22.46 19.24 24.59
CA ASP A 51 -22.28 19.86 25.93
C ASP A 51 -21.59 18.95 26.94
N TRP A 52 -21.52 17.64 26.68
CA TRP A 52 -20.89 16.63 27.53
C TRP A 52 -19.49 16.20 27.04
N MET A 53 -18.94 16.85 26.01
CA MET A 53 -17.58 16.55 25.53
C MET A 53 -16.52 17.09 26.48
N HIS A 54 -15.40 16.39 26.56
CA HIS A 54 -14.22 16.87 27.27
C HIS A 54 -13.53 17.99 26.49
N GLU A 55 -12.76 18.80 27.23
CA GLU A 55 -12.00 19.90 26.63
C GLU A 55 -11.05 19.38 25.53
N GLY A 56 -11.12 20.02 24.35
CA GLY A 56 -10.28 19.68 23.20
C GLY A 56 -10.83 18.59 22.26
N GLU A 57 -11.75 17.73 22.72
CA GLU A 57 -12.31 16.64 21.88
C GLU A 57 -13.03 17.18 20.64
N GLN A 58 -13.77 18.27 20.82
CA GLN A 58 -14.48 18.91 19.72
C GLN A 58 -13.52 19.35 18.59
N GLY A 59 -12.35 19.89 18.93
CA GLY A 59 -11.34 20.27 17.96
C GLY A 59 -10.71 19.06 17.27
N ALA A 60 -10.33 18.06 18.06
CA ALA A 60 -9.73 16.82 17.56
C ALA A 60 -10.65 16.06 16.59
N ASN A 61 -11.96 16.00 16.91
CA ASN A 61 -12.96 15.40 16.02
C ASN A 61 -13.07 16.16 14.70
N ALA A 62 -13.02 17.49 14.75
CA ALA A 62 -13.10 18.33 13.55
C ALA A 62 -11.89 18.13 12.65
N ASP A 63 -10.69 18.10 13.25
CA ASP A 63 -9.44 17.84 12.55
C ASP A 63 -9.44 16.45 11.90
N PHE A 64 -9.84 15.40 12.64
CA PHE A 64 -9.89 14.04 12.11
C PHE A 64 -10.85 13.91 10.93
N ILE A 65 -12.10 14.40 11.06
CA ILE A 65 -13.11 14.28 10.00
C ILE A 65 -12.74 15.15 8.79
N ALA A 66 -12.16 16.34 8.99
CA ALA A 66 -11.66 17.18 7.89
C ALA A 66 -10.49 16.51 7.14
N ALA A 67 -9.58 15.85 7.86
CA ALA A 67 -8.50 15.06 7.26
C ALA A 67 -9.02 13.81 6.54
N ALA A 68 -10.01 13.12 7.11
CA ALA A 68 -10.67 11.94 6.53
C ALA A 68 -11.75 12.29 5.49
N ASN A 69 -11.55 13.38 4.74
CA ASN A 69 -12.46 13.82 3.70
C ASN A 69 -12.48 12.84 2.50
N PRO A 70 -13.46 12.95 1.59
CA PRO A 70 -13.61 12.02 0.48
C PRO A 70 -12.38 11.90 -0.44
N ILE A 71 -11.62 12.99 -0.62
CA ILE A 71 -10.41 12.98 -1.46
C ILE A 71 -9.33 12.11 -0.79
N ALA A 72 -9.08 12.34 0.50
CA ALA A 72 -8.09 11.58 1.25
C ALA A 72 -8.44 10.09 1.32
N ILE A 73 -9.71 9.75 1.61
CA ILE A 73 -10.16 8.36 1.65
C ILE A 73 -10.00 7.66 0.29
N LYS A 74 -10.35 8.34 -0.81
CA LYS A 74 -10.16 7.79 -2.16
C LYS A 74 -8.68 7.58 -2.49
N ALA A 75 -7.81 8.50 -2.08
CA ALA A 75 -6.37 8.36 -2.26
C ALA A 75 -5.84 7.12 -1.52
N LEU A 76 -6.21 6.94 -0.25
CA LEU A 76 -5.84 5.78 0.55
C LEU A 76 -6.36 4.46 -0.05
N ILE A 77 -7.58 4.44 -0.59
CA ILE A 77 -8.14 3.27 -1.27
C ILE A 77 -7.32 2.97 -2.54
N ALA A 78 -7.01 3.97 -3.36
CA ALA A 78 -6.22 3.79 -4.58
C ALA A 78 -4.79 3.30 -4.28
N GLU A 79 -4.14 3.85 -3.24
CA GLU A 79 -2.84 3.39 -2.77
C GLU A 79 -2.90 1.94 -2.27
N ASN A 80 -3.96 1.55 -1.56
CA ASN A 80 -4.16 0.17 -1.12
C ASN A 80 -4.38 -0.79 -2.30
N GLU A 81 -5.18 -0.39 -3.29
CA GLU A 81 -5.40 -1.14 -4.54
C GLU A 81 -4.07 -1.32 -5.29
N LEU A 82 -3.27 -0.26 -5.41
CA LEU A 82 -1.96 -0.31 -6.05
C LEU A 82 -0.99 -1.24 -5.31
N ALA A 83 -0.90 -1.14 -3.99
CA ALA A 83 -0.06 -2.02 -3.18
C ALA A 83 -0.44 -3.51 -3.34
N ARG A 84 -1.74 -3.82 -3.38
CA ARG A 84 -2.23 -5.18 -3.64
C ARG A 84 -1.84 -5.67 -5.04
N MET A 85 -1.89 -4.81 -6.04
CA MET A 85 -1.46 -5.15 -7.39
C MET A 85 0.04 -5.35 -7.49
N ARG A 86 0.85 -4.56 -6.78
CA ARG A 86 2.30 -4.80 -6.68
C ARG A 86 2.63 -6.12 -6.00
N ILE A 87 1.93 -6.48 -4.91
CA ILE A 87 2.12 -7.80 -4.27
C ILE A 87 1.76 -8.92 -5.25
N LYS A 88 0.65 -8.79 -5.98
CA LYS A 88 0.25 -9.79 -7.00
C LYS A 88 1.26 -9.88 -8.14
N GLU A 89 1.79 -8.76 -8.60
CA GLU A 89 2.83 -8.72 -9.63
C GLU A 89 4.09 -9.47 -9.16
N LEU A 90 4.55 -9.21 -7.93
CA LEU A 90 5.70 -9.90 -7.34
C LEU A 90 5.47 -11.41 -7.20
N ASP A 91 4.28 -11.83 -6.74
CA ASP A 91 3.91 -13.25 -6.62
C ASP A 91 3.93 -13.97 -7.98
N LEU A 92 3.41 -13.31 -9.02
CA LEU A 92 3.42 -13.86 -10.38
C LEU A 92 4.83 -13.93 -10.97
N LEU A 93 5.67 -12.92 -10.73
CA LEU A 93 7.08 -12.93 -11.16
C LEU A 93 7.86 -14.05 -10.45
N PHE A 94 7.70 -14.18 -9.14
CA PHE A 94 8.30 -15.27 -8.38
C PHE A 94 7.83 -16.64 -8.90
N GLY A 95 6.53 -16.80 -9.15
CA GLY A 95 5.97 -18.01 -9.74
C GLY A 95 6.56 -18.34 -11.12
N ARG A 96 6.77 -17.33 -11.98
CA ARG A 96 7.44 -17.49 -13.28
C ARG A 96 8.87 -18.00 -13.11
N TYR A 97 9.65 -17.46 -12.19
CA TYR A 97 11.02 -17.90 -11.95
C TYR A 97 11.10 -19.32 -11.40
N ILE A 98 10.24 -19.68 -10.43
CA ILE A 98 10.17 -21.05 -9.91
C ILE A 98 9.77 -22.04 -11.01
N LEU A 99 8.84 -21.66 -11.90
CA LEU A 99 8.47 -22.49 -13.04
C LEU A 99 9.65 -22.70 -13.98
N ALA A 100 10.39 -21.64 -14.30
CA ALA A 100 11.59 -21.71 -15.14
C ALA A 100 12.67 -22.64 -14.53
N MET A 101 12.92 -22.53 -13.23
CA MET A 101 13.86 -23.40 -12.52
C MET A 101 13.44 -24.87 -12.59
N ARG A 102 12.14 -25.16 -12.39
CA ARG A 102 11.61 -26.52 -12.53
C ARG A 102 11.73 -27.05 -13.95
N SER A 103 11.43 -26.23 -14.97
CA SER A 103 11.62 -26.59 -16.38
C SER A 103 13.09 -26.86 -16.71
N SER A 104 14.00 -26.09 -16.12
CA SER A 104 15.45 -26.28 -16.30
C SER A 104 15.90 -27.64 -15.76
N LEU A 105 15.45 -28.03 -14.56
CA LEU A 105 15.74 -29.35 -14.00
C LEU A 105 15.22 -30.49 -14.89
N ILE A 106 14.01 -30.34 -15.45
CA ILE A 106 13.43 -31.32 -16.39
C ILE A 106 14.26 -31.41 -17.68
N GLU A 107 14.64 -30.27 -18.26
CA GLU A 107 15.45 -30.20 -19.49
C GLU A 107 16.86 -30.80 -19.28
N GLU A 108 17.44 -30.59 -18.10
CA GLU A 108 18.72 -31.19 -17.73
C GLU A 108 18.62 -32.72 -17.61
N GLU A 109 17.64 -33.23 -16.87
CA GLU A 109 17.53 -34.66 -16.54
C GLU A 109 17.01 -35.50 -17.72
N HIS A 110 16.13 -34.93 -18.54
CA HIS A 110 15.37 -35.68 -19.55
C HIS A 110 15.42 -35.08 -20.96
N GLY A 111 15.98 -33.89 -21.11
CA GLY A 111 16.00 -33.14 -22.36
C GLY A 111 17.37 -33.15 -23.02
N LYS A 112 17.75 -31.99 -23.56
CA LYS A 112 19.02 -31.79 -24.28
C LYS A 112 20.20 -31.52 -23.36
N GLY A 113 20.02 -31.64 -22.05
CA GLY A 113 21.05 -31.52 -21.04
C GLY A 113 21.27 -30.08 -20.53
N PRO A 114 22.31 -29.86 -19.71
CA PRO A 114 22.46 -28.65 -18.90
C PRO A 114 22.53 -27.33 -19.69
N ALA A 115 23.12 -27.34 -20.90
CA ALA A 115 23.21 -26.15 -21.72
C ALA A 115 21.84 -25.65 -22.20
N ALA A 116 20.95 -26.57 -22.58
CA ALA A 116 19.58 -26.24 -22.95
C ALA A 116 18.72 -25.87 -21.73
N ALA A 117 18.99 -26.48 -20.57
CA ALA A 117 18.34 -26.12 -19.31
C ALA A 117 18.54 -24.63 -18.97
N MET A 118 19.73 -24.08 -19.20
CA MET A 118 20.01 -22.67 -18.94
C MET A 118 19.17 -21.71 -19.80
N GLU A 119 18.74 -22.10 -21.00
CA GLU A 119 17.87 -21.27 -21.83
C GLU A 119 16.52 -20.99 -21.16
N TRP A 120 15.98 -21.94 -20.38
CA TRP A 120 14.74 -21.74 -19.61
C TRP A 120 14.88 -20.64 -18.56
N ILE A 121 16.04 -20.58 -17.87
CA ILE A 121 16.35 -19.53 -16.90
C ILE A 121 16.45 -18.18 -17.62
N TYR A 122 17.28 -18.06 -18.66
CA TYR A 122 17.50 -16.80 -19.37
C TYR A 122 16.23 -16.22 -19.99
N ASN A 123 15.41 -17.06 -20.64
CA ASN A 123 14.18 -16.63 -21.29
C ASN A 123 13.07 -16.22 -20.31
N SER A 124 13.22 -16.56 -19.03
CA SER A 124 12.23 -16.27 -18.00
C SER A 124 12.51 -15.00 -17.21
N LEU A 125 13.66 -14.37 -17.42
CA LEU A 125 13.99 -13.08 -16.83
C LEU A 125 13.00 -11.99 -17.32
N ALA A 126 12.67 -11.02 -16.46
CA ALA A 126 11.63 -10.03 -16.70
C ALA A 126 12.17 -8.63 -17.05
N GLY A 127 13.45 -8.33 -16.77
CA GLY A 127 14.03 -7.05 -17.15
C GLY A 127 15.50 -6.83 -16.74
N PRO A 128 15.99 -5.59 -16.91
CA PRO A 128 17.35 -5.20 -16.55
C PRO A 128 17.68 -5.44 -15.07
N GLY A 129 18.91 -5.86 -14.79
CA GLY A 129 19.41 -6.09 -13.42
C GLY A 129 19.18 -7.51 -12.88
N GLU A 130 18.51 -8.39 -13.64
CA GLU A 130 18.32 -9.79 -13.23
C GLU A 130 19.52 -10.71 -13.57
N LEU A 131 20.45 -10.21 -14.38
CA LEU A 131 21.71 -10.88 -14.66
C LEU A 131 22.83 -10.27 -13.81
N PRO A 132 23.85 -11.07 -13.44
CA PRO A 132 25.02 -10.54 -12.77
C PRO A 132 25.73 -9.49 -13.65
N PRO A 133 26.46 -8.54 -13.04
CA PRO A 133 27.26 -7.57 -13.78
C PRO A 133 28.27 -8.23 -14.72
N GLU A 134 28.61 -7.53 -15.81
CA GLU A 134 29.63 -8.01 -16.75
C GLU A 134 30.99 -8.16 -16.05
N GLY A 135 31.68 -9.27 -16.32
CA GLY A 135 32.99 -9.58 -15.73
C GLY A 135 32.94 -10.25 -14.36
N GLU A 136 31.76 -10.47 -13.79
CA GLU A 136 31.61 -11.33 -12.61
C GLU A 136 31.87 -12.79 -12.98
N THR A 137 32.75 -13.47 -12.25
CA THR A 137 33.20 -14.84 -12.57
C THR A 137 33.14 -15.81 -11.40
N ASP A 138 33.05 -15.31 -10.17
CA ASP A 138 32.99 -16.13 -8.96
C ASP A 138 31.56 -16.14 -8.41
N SER A 139 30.80 -17.18 -8.77
CA SER A 139 29.39 -17.30 -8.39
C SER A 139 29.17 -17.35 -6.88
N GLN A 140 30.10 -17.96 -6.12
CA GLN A 140 29.95 -18.08 -4.66
C GLN A 140 30.21 -16.73 -4.01
N ALA A 141 31.30 -16.05 -4.38
CA ALA A 141 31.60 -14.73 -3.86
C ALA A 141 30.53 -13.69 -4.22
N TYR A 142 29.95 -13.77 -5.42
CA TYR A 142 28.79 -12.96 -5.80
C TYR A 142 27.59 -13.24 -4.89
N PHE A 143 27.18 -14.50 -4.75
CA PHE A 143 26.03 -14.86 -3.94
C PHE A 143 26.18 -14.43 -2.48
N ASP A 144 27.34 -14.72 -1.87
CA ASP A 144 27.63 -14.38 -0.47
C ASP A 144 27.58 -12.86 -0.22
N ARG A 145 27.93 -12.06 -1.23
CA ARG A 145 27.85 -10.59 -1.17
C ARG A 145 26.42 -10.08 -1.32
N GLU A 146 25.67 -10.57 -2.29
CA GLU A 146 24.34 -10.04 -2.62
C GLU A 146 23.24 -10.55 -1.67
N ILE A 147 23.37 -11.76 -1.12
CA ILE A 147 22.34 -12.35 -0.25
C ILE A 147 22.13 -11.56 1.04
N VAL A 148 23.16 -10.84 1.51
CA VAL A 148 23.11 -10.04 2.75
C VAL A 148 21.95 -9.03 2.72
N ALA A 149 21.78 -8.31 1.61
CA ALA A 149 20.70 -7.32 1.50
C ALA A 149 19.30 -7.96 1.54
N VAL A 150 19.18 -9.18 0.99
CA VAL A 150 17.93 -9.96 1.02
C VAL A 150 17.64 -10.45 2.43
N ASP A 151 18.64 -10.99 3.11
CA ASP A 151 18.50 -11.50 4.48
C ASP A 151 18.16 -10.37 5.46
N ASP A 152 18.83 -9.22 5.35
CA ASP A 152 18.54 -8.03 6.17
C ASP A 152 17.10 -7.53 5.93
N GLY A 153 16.67 -7.44 4.65
CA GLY A 153 15.30 -7.06 4.32
C GLY A 153 14.26 -8.07 4.84
N MET A 154 14.57 -9.37 4.81
CA MET A 154 13.69 -10.40 5.37
C MET A 154 13.57 -10.27 6.89
N GLN A 155 14.68 -9.97 7.59
CA GLN A 155 14.65 -9.73 9.04
C GLN A 155 13.77 -8.54 9.40
N GLU A 156 13.85 -7.44 8.64
CA GLU A 156 12.98 -6.27 8.84
C GLU A 156 11.49 -6.64 8.73
N VAL A 157 11.12 -7.40 7.69
CA VAL A 157 9.73 -7.87 7.47
C VAL A 157 9.27 -8.76 8.63
N MET A 158 10.10 -9.68 9.10
CA MET A 158 9.77 -10.56 10.22
C MET A 158 9.56 -9.77 11.52
N ALA A 159 10.44 -8.81 11.80
CA ALA A 159 10.33 -7.93 12.96
C ALA A 159 9.03 -7.12 12.94
N PHE A 160 8.63 -6.60 11.77
CA PHE A 160 7.35 -5.92 11.59
C PHE A 160 6.17 -6.84 11.94
N HIS A 161 6.16 -8.08 11.43
CA HIS A 161 5.08 -9.04 11.70
C HIS A 161 5.01 -9.45 13.17
N GLU A 162 6.15 -9.64 13.83
CA GLU A 162 6.22 -9.91 15.27
C GLU A 162 5.63 -8.76 16.09
N GLY A 163 6.06 -7.53 15.82
CA GLY A 163 5.54 -6.34 16.48
C GLY A 163 4.02 -6.20 16.30
N ARG A 164 3.52 -6.45 15.08
CA ARG A 164 2.08 -6.43 14.80
C ARG A 164 1.31 -7.49 15.58
N ARG A 165 1.80 -8.73 15.65
CA ARG A 165 1.15 -9.80 16.43
C ARG A 165 1.09 -9.46 17.93
N ALA A 166 2.18 -8.92 18.47
CA ALA A 166 2.25 -8.50 19.86
C ALA A 166 1.28 -7.35 20.18
N ALA A 167 1.11 -6.40 19.26
CA ALA A 167 0.16 -5.29 19.44
C ALA A 167 -1.30 -5.77 19.45
N ILE A 168 -1.67 -6.68 18.55
CA ILE A 168 -3.03 -7.26 18.51
C ILE A 168 -3.32 -8.03 19.81
N GLY A 169 -2.40 -8.87 20.28
CA GLY A 169 -2.59 -9.63 21.52
C GLY A 169 -2.71 -8.76 22.79
N LYS A 170 -2.16 -7.54 22.79
CA LYS A 170 -2.36 -6.56 23.88
C LYS A 170 -3.69 -5.83 23.78
N GLY A 171 -4.17 -5.55 22.56
CA GLY A 171 -5.44 -4.88 22.32
C GLY A 171 -6.68 -5.72 22.64
N GLU A 172 -6.56 -7.05 22.62
CA GLU A 172 -7.64 -7.98 23.03
C GLU A 172 -7.74 -8.16 24.56
N GLN A 173 -6.75 -7.67 25.32
CA GLN A 173 -6.68 -7.79 26.79
C GLN A 173 -7.03 -6.49 27.54
N SER A 174 -7.34 -5.40 26.81
CA SER A 174 -7.75 -4.10 27.36
C SER A 174 -9.22 -3.82 27.08
#